data_AF-A0A4D4L4T4-F1
#
_entry.id   AF-A0A4D4L4T4-F1
#
_cell.length_a   1.000
_cell.length_b   1.000
_cell.length_c   1.000
_cell.angle_alpha   90.00
_cell.angle_beta   90.00
_cell.angle_gamma   90.00
#
_symmetry.space_group_name_H-M   'P 1'
#
loop_
_entity.id
_entity.type
_entity.pdbx_description
1 polymer ?
#
loop_
_entity_poly.entity_id
_entity_poly.type
_entity_poly.pdbx_seq_one_letter_code
_entity_poly.pdbx_strand_id
1 'polypeptide(L)' 'MSIRFKKSPKAGILHHVAILDVRPRLLDALTSLRDRVDAARFPLPLPGADRARRSRAELLAQLDDYLVPRLRAPKRPCWR' A
#
# COMPACT_ATOMS: atom_id res chain seq x y z
N MET A 1 38.79 -27.63 32.28
CA MET A 1 38.35 -26.31 31.80
C MET A 1 38.28 -26.32 30.26
N SER A 2 37.08 -26.37 29.67
CA SER A 2 36.83 -26.00 28.27
C SER A 2 35.32 -26.02 27.99
N ILE A 3 34.71 -24.84 27.86
CA ILE A 3 33.32 -24.69 27.42
C ILE A 3 33.35 -24.27 25.96
N ARG A 4 32.96 -25.19 25.07
CA ARG A 4 32.80 -24.93 23.65
C ARG A 4 31.47 -24.21 23.43
N PHE A 5 31.50 -22.88 23.28
CA PHE A 5 30.34 -22.11 22.84
C PHE A 5 30.00 -22.50 21.40
N LYS A 6 28.87 -23.20 21.22
CA LYS A 6 28.26 -23.39 19.90
C LYS A 6 27.72 -22.04 19.43
N LYS A 7 28.40 -21.43 18.45
CA LYS A 7 27.88 -20.30 17.70
C LYS A 7 26.81 -20.83 16.74
N SER A 8 25.53 -20.61 17.06
CA SER A 8 24.40 -20.87 16.16
C SER A 8 24.27 -19.72 15.15
N PRO A 9 24.27 -19.97 13.83
CA PRO A 9 24.08 -18.90 12.86
C PRO A 9 22.77 -19.10 12.10
N LYS A 10 21.62 -18.67 12.63
CA LYS A 10 20.35 -18.66 11.87
C LYS A 10 19.42 -17.51 12.30
N ALA A 11 19.87 -16.28 12.12
CA ALA A 11 19.02 -15.08 12.22
C ALA A 11 19.17 -14.12 11.01
N GLY A 12 19.80 -14.57 9.92
CA GLY A 12 20.04 -13.72 8.74
C GLY A 12 18.97 -13.80 7.64
N ILE A 13 18.20 -14.89 7.59
CA ILE A 13 17.31 -15.19 6.44
C ILE A 13 15.91 -14.58 6.64
N LEU A 14 15.41 -14.53 7.88
CA LEU A 14 14.05 -14.05 8.18
C LEU A 14 13.90 -12.53 8.02
N HIS A 15 14.94 -11.75 8.34
CA HIS A 15 14.90 -10.29 8.23
C HIS A 15 15.01 -9.79 6.78
N HIS A 16 15.78 -10.48 5.93
CA HIS A 16 15.97 -10.08 4.55
C HIS A 16 14.71 -10.32 3.71
N VAL A 17 14.03 -11.46 3.91
CA VAL A 17 12.75 -11.77 3.23
C VAL A 17 11.63 -10.81 3.64
N ALA A 18 11.60 -10.34 4.90
CA ALA A 18 10.62 -9.36 5.36
C ALA A 18 10.78 -7.98 4.70
N ILE A 19 12.01 -7.58 4.36
CA ILE A 19 12.31 -6.30 3.70
C ILE A 19 12.12 -6.39 2.17
N LEU A 20 12.36 -7.56 1.58
CA LEU A 20 12.27 -7.78 0.13
C LEU A 20 10.84 -7.73 -0.43
N ASP A 21 9.81 -7.98 0.40
CA ASP A 21 8.40 -8.07 -0.01
C ASP A 21 7.54 -6.84 0.29
N VAL A 22 8.11 -5.75 0.83
CA VAL A 22 7.30 -4.59 1.26
C VAL A 22 6.55 -3.95 0.09
N ARG A 23 7.16 -3.90 -1.09
CA ARG A 23 6.59 -3.22 -2.26
C ARG A 23 5.41 -3.99 -2.90
N PRO A 24 5.51 -5.30 -3.17
CA PRO A 24 4.36 -6.10 -3.59
C PRO A 24 3.20 -6.03 -2.57
N ARG A 25 3.50 -6.19 -1.27
CA ARG A 25 2.47 -6.12 -0.21
C ARG A 25 1.80 -4.74 -0.13
N LEU A 26 2.55 -3.67 -0.35
CA LEU A 26 2.00 -2.32 -0.42
C LEU A 26 1.09 -2.12 -1.63
N LEU A 27 1.48 -2.66 -2.79
CA LEU A 27 0.63 -2.63 -4.00
C LEU A 27 -0.67 -3.41 -3.80
N ASP A 28 -0.61 -4.59 -3.19
CA ASP A 28 -1.79 -5.40 -2.89
C ASP A 28 -2.72 -4.70 -1.89
N ALA A 29 -2.16 -4.11 -0.84
CA ALA A 29 -2.91 -3.35 0.16
C ALA A 29 -3.60 -2.12 -0.44
N LEU A 30 -2.92 -1.39 -1.32
CA LEU A 30 -3.49 -0.21 -1.99
C LEU A 30 -4.53 -0.58 -3.05
N THR A 31 -4.34 -1.70 -3.75
CA THR A 31 -5.35 -2.22 -4.67
C THR A 31 -6.60 -2.63 -3.91
N SER A 32 -6.43 -3.34 -2.79
CA SER A 32 -7.54 -3.72 -1.90
C SER A 32 -8.26 -2.49 -1.31
N LEU A 33 -7.51 -1.43 -0.98
CA LEU A 33 -8.08 -0.17 -0.51
C LEU A 33 -8.90 0.52 -1.62
N ARG A 34 -8.35 0.61 -2.83
CA ARG A 34 -9.03 1.18 -3.99
C ARG A 34 -10.36 0.49 -4.24
N ASP A 35 -10.37 -0.84 -4.27
CA ASP A 35 -11.59 -1.62 -4.55
C ASP A 35 -12.66 -1.38 -3.47
N ARG A 36 -12.25 -1.24 -2.20
CA ARG A 36 -13.18 -0.91 -1.10
C ARG A 36 -13.74 0.51 -1.20
N VAL A 37 -12.91 1.49 -1.59
CA VAL A 37 -13.35 2.87 -1.82
C VAL A 37 -14.29 2.92 -3.03
N ASP A 38 -14.02 2.16 -4.08
CA ASP A 38 -14.92 2.04 -5.22
C ASP A 38 -16.24 1.35 -4.84
N ALA A 39 -16.21 0.35 -3.98
CA ALA A 39 -17.43 -0.27 -3.47
C ALA A 39 -18.26 0.64 -2.54
N ALA A 40 -17.64 1.66 -1.92
CA ALA A 40 -18.33 2.58 -1.03
C ALA A 40 -19.36 3.42 -1.80
N ARG A 41 -20.65 3.18 -1.56
CA ARG A 41 -21.75 3.93 -2.18
C ARG A 41 -22.49 4.76 -1.13
N PHE A 42 -22.93 5.95 -1.54
CA PHE A 42 -23.74 6.85 -0.73
C PHE A 42 -25.08 7.10 -1.44
N PRO A 43 -26.00 6.11 -1.49
CA PRO A 43 -27.21 6.19 -2.31
C PRO A 43 -28.27 7.12 -1.72
N LEU A 44 -28.32 7.25 -0.39
CA LEU A 44 -29.30 8.09 0.28
C LEU A 44 -28.89 9.58 0.16
N PRO A 45 -29.81 10.48 -0.20
CA PRO A 45 -29.55 11.92 -0.32
C PRO A 45 -29.57 12.58 1.06
N LEU A 46 -28.66 12.15 1.93
CA LEU A 46 -28.50 12.72 3.27
C LEU A 46 -27.59 13.96 3.21
N PRO A 47 -27.73 14.90 4.16
CA PRO A 47 -26.75 15.96 4.33
C PRO A 47 -25.33 15.39 4.40
N GLY A 48 -24.45 15.86 3.52
CA GLY A 48 -23.08 15.36 3.40
C GLY A 48 -22.85 14.25 2.36
N ALA A 49 -23.90 13.67 1.76
CA ALA A 49 -23.75 12.64 0.73
C ALA A 49 -22.96 13.14 -0.49
N ASP A 50 -23.21 14.37 -0.95
CA ASP A 50 -22.47 14.95 -2.08
C ASP A 50 -21.01 15.26 -1.75
N ARG A 51 -20.72 15.60 -0.50
CA ARG A 51 -19.33 15.75 -0.03
C ARG A 51 -18.65 14.39 -0.03
N ALA A 52 -19.30 13.35 0.49
CA ALA A 52 -18.75 12.00 0.55
C ALA A 52 -18.50 11.40 -0.86
N ARG A 53 -19.43 11.63 -1.81
CA ARG A 53 -19.26 11.24 -3.22
C ARG A 53 -18.07 11.94 -3.87
N ARG A 54 -17.90 13.24 -3.64
CA ARG A 54 -16.73 14.01 -4.11
C ARG A 54 -15.43 13.49 -3.52
N SER A 55 -15.36 13.30 -2.20
CA SER A 55 -14.18 12.76 -1.54
C SER A 55 -13.83 11.35 -2.05
N ARG A 56 -14.82 10.49 -2.31
CA ARG A 56 -14.58 9.18 -2.94
C ARG A 56 -13.95 9.32 -4.33
N ALA A 57 -14.48 10.21 -5.17
CA ALA A 57 -13.96 10.43 -6.51
C ALA A 57 -12.52 10.98 -6.49
N GLU A 58 -12.24 11.94 -5.61
CA GLU A 58 -10.89 12.50 -5.40
C GLU A 58 -9.89 11.43 -4.94
N LEU A 59 -10.28 10.58 -3.98
CA LEU A 59 -9.43 9.49 -3.50
C LEU A 59 -9.12 8.46 -4.59
N LEU A 60 -10.11 8.09 -5.42
CA LEU A 60 -9.90 7.17 -6.54
C LEU A 60 -8.97 7.79 -7.59
N ALA A 61 -9.17 9.05 -7.95
CA ALA A 61 -8.30 9.77 -8.89
C ALA A 61 -6.84 9.81 -8.40
N GLN A 62 -6.60 10.12 -7.12
CA GLN A 62 -5.24 10.13 -6.57
C GLN A 62 -4.59 8.74 -6.53
N LEU A 63 -5.35 7.70 -6.21
CA LEU A 63 -4.85 6.34 -6.21
C LEU A 63 -4.45 5.90 -7.63
N ASP A 64 -5.29 6.19 -8.62
CA ASP A 64 -5.12 5.75 -10.00
C ASP A 64 -4.10 6.57 -10.78
N ASP A 65 -4.10 7.89 -10.62
CA ASP A 65 -3.24 8.79 -11.40
C ASP A 65 -1.83 8.93 -10.81
N TYR A 66 -1.68 8.74 -9.50
CA TYR A 66 -0.43 9.07 -8.81
C TYR A 66 0.17 7.91 -8.02
N LEU A 67 -0.58 7.28 -7.11
CA LEU A 67 0.02 6.33 -6.15
C LEU A 67 0.31 4.95 -6.76
N VAL A 68 -0.65 4.34 -7.45
CA VAL A 68 -0.47 3.01 -8.08
C VAL A 68 0.58 3.04 -9.20
N PRO A 69 0.55 3.99 -10.16
CA PRO A 69 1.54 4.04 -11.22
C PRO A 69 2.98 4.20 -10.68
N ARG A 70 3.15 5.00 -9.63
CA ARG A 70 4.47 5.32 -9.07
C ARG A 70 5.06 4.19 -8.24
N LEU A 71 4.21 3.34 -7.66
CA LEU A 71 4.63 2.12 -6.98
C LEU A 71 4.95 0.98 -7.95
N ARG A 72 4.22 0.88 -9.07
CA ARG A 72 4.49 -0.09 -10.16
C ARG A 72 5.73 0.27 -10.98
N ALA A 73 5.94 1.55 -11.26
CA ALA A 73 7.06 2.05 -12.05
C ALA A 73 7.68 3.28 -11.37
N PRO A 74 8.69 3.11 -10.51
CA PRO A 74 9.29 4.19 -9.73
C PRO A 74 10.14 5.21 -10.53
N LYS A 75 9.90 5.37 -11.85
CA LYS A 75 10.62 6.34 -12.68
C LYS A 75 10.26 7.77 -12.23
N ARG A 76 11.30 8.62 -12.10
CA ARG A 76 11.32 10.00 -11.55
C ARG A 76 10.37 10.99 -12.28
N PRO A 77 10.03 12.16 -11.69
CA PRO A 77 8.72 12.80 -11.76
C PRO A 77 8.47 13.62 -13.03
N CYS A 78 7.22 13.61 -13.50
CA CYS A 78 6.63 14.75 -14.19
C CYS A 78 5.81 15.57 -13.17
N TRP A 79 6.49 16.44 -12.43
CA TRP A 79 5.89 17.72 -12.04
C TRP A 79 6.30 18.70 -13.14
N ARG A 80 5.32 19.25 -13.85
CA ARG A 80 5.48 20.46 -14.66
C ARG A 80 4.41 21.44 -14.22
#